data_AF-A0A8U0WA37-F1
#
_entry.id   AF-A0A8U0WA37-F1
#
_cell.length_a   1.000
_cell.length_b   1.000
_cell.length_c   1.000
_cell.angle_alpha   90.00
_cell.angle_beta   90.00
_cell.angle_gamma   90.00
#
_symmetry.space_group_name_H-M   'P 1'
#
loop_
_entity.id
_entity.type
_entity.pdbx_description
1 polymer ?
#
loop_
_entity_poly.entity_id
_entity_poly.type
_entity_poly.pdbx_seq_one_letter_code
_entity_poly.pdbx_strand_id
1 'polypeptide(L)'
;MVHPAENTAVAESDNKEATEIRCQEKSRGGLSYEVILAEPAPNVAVPKKPVTPGKNVSAEEIENKLKAAEERRISLEQKKMADLSYKLAKIEEATRKKDEITNEFINQTKENLETKMEQHVEKREAIISDLKEKLKIHSQEIEKTREQLEHQKYVEKIAIEEKLKSAQTLRDENIKKMLERLKEHNTIKIAEIKNQIDQLESQKIEEKARIIENKLYTAEQNREKEIQKKIEKVHKLERRAEMVRQNKAALCEENKGTAIASSG
;
A
#
# COMPACT_ATOMS: atom_id res chain seq x y z
N MET A 1 -104.93 115.64 116.29
CA MET A 1 -104.82 115.42 117.75
C MET A 1 -104.01 114.15 117.97
N VAL A 2 -102.93 114.26 118.75
CA VAL A 2 -102.40 113.26 119.69
C VAL A 2 -101.87 111.92 119.11
N HIS A 3 -100.54 111.75 119.18
CA HIS A 3 -99.80 110.46 119.28
C HIS A 3 -100.24 109.68 120.54
N PRO A 4 -100.16 108.33 120.62
CA PRO A 4 -98.89 107.59 120.91
C PRO A 4 -98.84 106.19 120.22
N ALA A 5 -97.70 105.56 119.88
CA ALA A 5 -96.53 105.07 120.63
C ALA A 5 -96.83 103.92 121.62
N GLU A 6 -96.37 102.70 121.31
CA GLU A 6 -95.82 101.75 122.28
C GLU A 6 -95.03 100.61 121.61
N ASN A 7 -94.01 100.13 122.33
CA ASN A 7 -92.86 99.34 121.90
C ASN A 7 -92.57 98.28 122.98
N THR A 8 -92.39 97.00 122.64
CA THR A 8 -91.63 95.95 123.39
C THR A 8 -91.67 94.64 122.58
N ALA A 9 -90.57 94.12 121.99
CA ALA A 9 -89.49 93.26 122.55
C ALA A 9 -89.99 91.84 122.92
N VAL A 10 -89.36 90.68 122.64
CA VAL A 10 -87.94 90.23 122.68
C VAL A 10 -87.81 88.84 121.97
N ALA A 11 -86.64 88.60 121.32
CA ALA A 11 -85.87 87.33 121.12
C ALA A 11 -86.46 86.10 120.37
N GLU A 12 -85.71 85.20 119.72
CA GLU A 12 -84.31 85.03 119.26
C GLU A 12 -84.20 83.57 118.73
N SER A 13 -83.74 83.32 117.50
CA SER A 13 -82.92 82.14 117.13
C SER A 13 -82.41 82.23 115.67
N ASP A 14 -81.11 81.96 115.52
CA ASP A 14 -80.16 82.23 114.43
C ASP A 14 -80.15 81.30 113.18
N ASN A 15 -79.64 81.88 112.05
CA ASN A 15 -78.74 81.39 110.96
C ASN A 15 -79.01 80.07 110.18
N LYS A 16 -78.71 79.87 108.87
CA LYS A 16 -77.96 80.62 107.83
C LYS A 16 -78.21 79.97 106.44
N GLU A 17 -78.84 80.66 105.50
CA GLU A 17 -78.73 80.39 104.05
C GLU A 17 -78.33 81.70 103.38
N ALA A 18 -77.03 81.90 103.15
CA ALA A 18 -76.52 83.07 102.43
C ALA A 18 -75.67 82.58 101.26
N THR A 19 -76.18 82.70 100.04
CA THR A 19 -75.36 82.56 98.82
C THR A 19 -74.30 83.66 98.81
N GLU A 20 -73.02 83.28 98.82
CA GLU A 20 -71.88 84.20 98.80
C GLU A 20 -71.22 84.23 97.41
N ILE A 21 -70.91 85.43 96.92
CA ILE A 21 -70.15 85.64 95.68
C ILE A 21 -68.73 86.06 96.05
N ARG A 22 -67.72 85.31 95.62
CA ARG A 22 -66.29 85.57 95.92
C ARG A 22 -65.46 85.65 94.65
N CYS A 23 -64.23 86.17 94.77
CA CYS A 23 -63.21 86.17 93.71
C CYS A 23 -63.70 86.79 92.38
N GLN A 24 -64.41 87.91 92.48
CA GLN A 24 -64.95 88.60 91.31
C GLN A 24 -63.83 89.35 90.57
N GLU A 25 -63.51 88.88 89.36
CA GLU A 25 -62.53 89.52 88.47
C GLU A 25 -63.20 90.05 87.21
N LYS A 26 -63.03 91.35 86.97
CA LYS A 26 -63.63 92.11 85.86
C LYS A 26 -62.55 92.40 84.84
N SER A 27 -62.66 91.80 83.65
CA SER A 27 -61.79 92.08 82.51
C SER A 27 -62.57 92.75 81.38
N ARG A 28 -61.86 93.27 80.36
CA ARG A 28 -62.49 93.91 79.19
C ARG A 28 -63.39 92.94 78.39
N GLY A 29 -63.22 91.63 78.57
CA GLY A 29 -63.99 90.58 77.90
C GLY A 29 -65.16 90.01 78.70
N GLY A 30 -65.37 90.48 79.94
CA GLY A 30 -66.45 89.99 80.80
C GLY A 30 -66.06 89.91 82.27
N LEU A 31 -67.01 89.44 83.08
CA LEU A 31 -66.85 89.28 84.51
C LEU A 31 -66.91 87.80 84.88
N SER A 32 -65.92 87.34 85.63
CA SER A 32 -65.95 86.03 86.30
C SER A 32 -66.05 86.22 87.81
N TYR A 33 -66.83 85.36 88.47
CA TYR A 33 -66.91 85.27 89.92
C TYR A 33 -67.22 83.83 90.31
N GLU A 34 -66.87 83.48 91.55
CA GLU A 34 -67.20 82.19 92.13
C GLU A 34 -68.49 82.33 92.96
N VAL A 35 -69.46 81.44 92.72
CA VAL A 35 -70.73 81.40 93.45
C VAL A 35 -70.70 80.26 94.43
N ILE A 36 -70.68 80.58 95.72
CA ILE A 36 -70.71 79.60 96.80
C ILE A 36 -72.15 79.57 97.34
N LEU A 37 -72.88 78.52 96.96
CA LEU A 37 -74.27 78.31 97.39
C LEU A 37 -74.36 77.78 98.83
N ALA A 38 -73.31 77.09 99.29
CA ALA A 38 -73.12 76.65 100.67
C ALA A 38 -71.63 76.47 100.93
N GLU A 39 -71.16 76.79 102.15
CA GLU A 39 -69.78 76.49 102.53
C GLU A 39 -69.55 74.97 102.53
N PRO A 40 -68.40 74.48 102.03
CA PRO A 40 -68.10 73.06 102.06
C PRO A 40 -68.15 72.54 103.49
N ALA A 41 -68.85 71.42 103.72
CA ALA A 41 -69.02 70.86 105.06
C ALA A 41 -67.65 70.68 105.74
N PRO A 42 -67.48 71.12 107.00
CA PRO A 42 -66.19 71.04 107.68
C PRO A 42 -65.77 69.57 107.76
N ASN A 43 -64.63 69.25 107.12
CA ASN A 43 -63.98 67.92 106.98
C ASN A 43 -64.26 67.08 105.72
N VAL A 44 -64.74 67.63 104.60
CA VAL A 44 -64.70 66.88 103.33
C VAL A 44 -63.28 66.90 102.73
N ALA A 45 -62.51 65.83 102.97
CA ALA A 45 -61.24 65.60 102.31
C ALA A 45 -61.46 65.24 100.82
N VAL A 46 -60.88 66.02 99.90
CA VAL A 46 -60.88 65.71 98.47
C VAL A 46 -60.24 64.33 98.25
N PRO A 47 -60.86 63.39 97.49
CA PRO A 47 -60.26 62.10 97.21
C PRO A 47 -58.92 62.29 96.47
N LYS A 48 -57.80 62.05 97.17
CA LYS A 48 -56.48 62.04 96.54
C LYS A 48 -56.44 60.83 95.60
N LYS A 49 -56.47 61.06 94.28
CA LYS A 49 -56.12 60.01 93.31
C LYS A 49 -54.75 59.46 93.70
N PRO A 50 -54.55 58.13 93.75
CA PRO A 50 -53.24 57.58 94.03
C PRO A 50 -52.24 58.18 93.03
N VAL A 51 -51.11 58.67 93.56
CA VAL A 51 -50.02 59.18 92.73
C VAL A 51 -49.50 57.99 91.92
N THR A 52 -49.97 57.85 90.69
CA THR A 52 -49.24 57.04 89.71
C THR A 52 -47.87 57.68 89.60
N PRO A 53 -46.77 56.97 89.89
CA PRO A 53 -45.44 57.51 89.67
C PRO A 53 -45.36 57.88 88.19
N GLY A 54 -45.34 59.17 87.89
CA GLY A 54 -44.97 59.64 86.57
C GLY A 54 -43.55 59.17 86.35
N LYS A 55 -43.36 58.12 85.55
CA LYS A 55 -42.01 57.74 85.12
C LYS A 55 -41.49 58.92 84.32
N ASN A 56 -40.54 59.65 84.89
CA ASN A 56 -39.80 60.69 84.18
C ASN A 56 -38.95 59.96 83.14
N VAL A 57 -39.49 59.84 81.92
CA VAL A 57 -38.81 59.16 80.82
C VAL A 57 -37.58 59.98 80.48
N SER A 58 -36.39 59.37 80.59
CA SER A 58 -35.13 60.02 80.22
C SER A 58 -35.12 60.30 78.71
N ALA A 59 -34.46 61.37 78.28
CA ALA A 59 -34.25 61.66 76.85
C ALA A 59 -33.60 60.46 76.13
N GLU A 60 -32.71 59.73 76.81
CA GLU A 60 -32.05 58.53 76.31
C GLU A 60 -33.04 57.35 76.12
N GLU A 61 -34.00 57.16 77.03
CA GLU A 61 -35.03 56.13 76.90
C GLU A 61 -36.00 56.42 75.74
N ILE A 62 -36.26 57.71 75.47
CA ILE A 62 -37.08 58.15 74.35
C ILE A 62 -36.33 57.89 73.03
N GLU A 63 -35.06 58.27 72.95
CA GLU A 63 -34.20 58.02 71.78
C GLU A 63 -34.06 56.53 71.48
N ASN A 64 -33.80 55.71 72.50
CA ASN A 64 -33.71 54.26 72.34
C ASN A 64 -35.01 53.63 71.81
N LYS A 65 -36.18 54.12 72.25
CA LYS A 65 -37.47 53.66 71.71
C LYS A 65 -37.69 54.07 70.26
N LEU A 66 -37.27 55.27 69.87
CA LEU A 66 -37.33 55.74 68.48
C LEU A 66 -36.38 54.94 67.58
N LYS A 67 -35.15 54.70 68.05
CA LYS A 67 -34.16 53.87 67.35
C LYS A 67 -34.65 52.42 67.17
N ALA A 68 -35.21 51.81 68.21
CA ALA A 68 -35.80 50.46 68.11
C ALA A 68 -37.04 50.41 67.19
N ALA A 69 -37.79 51.51 67.04
CA ALA A 69 -38.86 51.60 66.06
C ALA A 69 -38.29 51.69 64.63
N GLU A 70 -37.23 52.48 64.42
CA GLU A 70 -36.56 52.62 63.14
C GLU A 70 -35.85 51.32 62.71
N GLU A 71 -35.16 50.62 63.62
CA GLU A 71 -34.55 49.32 63.34
C GLU A 71 -35.60 48.27 62.96
N ARG A 72 -36.78 48.27 63.60
CA ARG A 72 -37.89 47.41 63.18
C ARG A 72 -38.44 47.77 61.80
N ARG A 73 -38.53 49.06 61.47
CA ARG A 73 -38.93 49.54 60.14
C ARG A 73 -37.94 49.05 59.08
N ILE A 74 -36.65 49.25 59.31
CA ILE A 74 -35.56 48.81 58.43
C ILE A 74 -35.54 47.29 58.30
N SER A 75 -35.68 46.54 59.39
CA SER A 75 -35.70 45.07 59.35
C SER A 75 -36.88 44.52 58.53
N LEU A 76 -38.07 45.13 58.66
CA LEU A 76 -39.24 44.76 57.85
C LEU A 76 -39.02 45.09 56.37
N GLU A 77 -38.40 46.23 56.07
CA GLU A 77 -38.05 46.63 54.71
C GLU A 77 -36.99 45.68 54.09
N GLN A 78 -35.93 45.35 54.83
CA GLN A 78 -34.92 44.38 54.43
C GLN A 78 -35.54 43.00 54.15
N LYS A 79 -36.45 42.54 55.02
CA LYS A 79 -37.15 41.27 54.80
C LYS A 79 -37.98 41.30 53.52
N LYS A 80 -38.72 42.38 53.27
CA LYS A 80 -39.47 42.57 52.02
C LYS A 80 -38.55 42.57 50.80
N MET A 81 -37.40 43.24 50.88
CA MET A 81 -36.42 43.28 49.80
C MET A 81 -35.78 41.91 49.55
N ALA A 82 -35.49 41.14 50.60
CA ALA A 82 -34.98 39.78 50.49
C ALA A 82 -36.03 38.84 49.85
N ASP A 83 -37.29 38.92 50.28
CA ASP A 83 -38.39 38.14 49.70
C ASP A 83 -38.60 38.48 48.21
N LEU A 84 -38.48 39.77 47.84
CA LEU A 84 -38.59 40.21 46.45
C LEU A 84 -37.42 39.68 45.61
N SER A 85 -36.20 39.79 46.13
CA SER A 85 -34.98 39.29 45.48
C SER A 85 -35.03 37.77 45.27
N TYR A 86 -35.51 37.03 46.28
CA TYR A 86 -35.71 35.58 46.18
C TYR A 86 -36.72 35.21 45.09
N LYS A 87 -37.85 35.93 44.99
CA LYS A 87 -38.85 35.71 43.93
C LYS A 87 -38.28 35.98 42.54
N LEU A 88 -37.51 37.06 42.38
CA LEU A 88 -36.85 37.37 41.11
C LEU A 88 -35.83 36.30 40.73
N ALA A 89 -34.98 35.88 41.66
CA ALA A 89 -34.01 34.81 41.43
C ALA A 89 -34.68 33.49 41.03
N LYS A 90 -35.83 33.15 41.62
CA LYS A 90 -36.60 31.95 41.26
C LYS A 90 -37.19 32.03 39.85
N ILE A 91 -37.65 33.21 39.42
CA ILE A 91 -38.15 33.42 38.05
C ILE A 91 -36.99 33.32 37.04
N GLU A 92 -35.84 33.91 37.36
CA GLU A 92 -34.65 33.83 36.53
C GLU A 92 -34.15 32.39 36.40
N GLU A 93 -34.09 31.64 37.50
CA GLU A 93 -33.72 30.22 37.47
C GLU A 93 -34.69 29.38 36.64
N ALA A 94 -36.01 29.62 36.75
CA ALA A 94 -37.00 28.92 35.94
C ALA A 94 -36.83 29.21 34.45
N THR A 95 -36.54 30.48 34.10
CA THR A 95 -36.28 30.90 32.71
C THR A 95 -35.02 30.23 32.18
N ARG A 96 -33.92 30.27 32.95
CA ARG A 96 -32.66 29.61 32.60
C ARG A 96 -32.84 28.12 32.38
N LYS A 97 -33.55 27.41 33.27
CA LYS A 97 -33.82 25.96 33.12
C LYS A 97 -34.63 25.65 31.86
N LYS A 98 -35.60 26.51 31.51
CA LYS A 98 -36.38 26.36 30.27
C LYS A 98 -35.47 26.49 29.04
N ASP A 99 -34.57 27.46 29.05
CA ASP A 99 -33.63 27.70 27.95
C ASP A 99 -32.57 26.59 27.85
N GLU A 100 -32.07 26.09 28.99
CA GLU A 100 -31.18 24.92 29.06
C GLU A 100 -31.80 23.68 28.41
N ILE A 101 -33.03 23.32 28.80
CA ILE A 101 -33.75 22.17 28.22
C ILE A 101 -33.97 22.36 26.71
N THR A 102 -34.30 23.58 26.28
CA THR A 102 -34.52 23.89 24.86
C THR A 102 -33.22 23.74 24.07
N ASN A 103 -32.11 24.26 24.58
CA ASN A 103 -30.81 24.15 23.96
C ASN A 103 -30.31 22.70 23.92
N GLU A 104 -30.51 21.94 24.98
CA GLU A 104 -30.14 20.52 25.04
C GLU A 104 -30.95 19.70 24.03
N PHE A 105 -32.25 19.96 23.90
CA PHE A 105 -33.08 19.32 22.87
C PHE A 105 -32.60 19.64 21.45
N ILE A 106 -32.27 20.90 21.18
CA ILE A 106 -31.75 21.33 19.86
C ILE A 106 -30.41 20.65 19.57
N ASN A 107 -29.49 20.65 20.53
CA ASN A 107 -28.17 20.06 20.37
C ASN A 107 -28.25 18.55 20.16
N GLN A 108 -29.02 17.85 20.99
CA GLN A 108 -29.20 16.40 20.85
C GLN A 108 -29.85 16.03 19.50
N THR A 109 -30.84 16.81 19.05
CA THR A 109 -31.49 16.58 17.76
C THR A 109 -30.53 16.81 16.60
N LYS A 110 -29.70 17.87 16.68
CA LYS A 110 -28.67 18.18 15.69
C LYS A 110 -27.62 17.06 15.63
N GLU A 111 -27.06 16.66 16.76
CA GLU A 111 -26.04 15.62 16.84
C GLU A 111 -26.57 14.28 16.33
N ASN A 112 -27.81 13.91 16.70
CA ASN A 112 -28.46 12.70 16.19
C ASN A 112 -28.63 12.72 14.65
N LEU A 113 -28.94 13.88 14.07
CA LEU A 113 -29.04 14.01 12.62
C LEU A 113 -27.67 13.92 11.95
N GLU A 114 -26.67 14.58 12.52
CA GLU A 114 -25.28 14.58 12.04
C GLU A 114 -24.70 13.17 12.05
N THR A 115 -24.82 12.44 13.17
CA THR A 115 -24.42 11.04 13.29
C THR A 115 -25.15 10.13 12.28
N LYS A 116 -26.46 10.31 12.08
CA LYS A 116 -27.19 9.53 11.07
C LYS A 116 -26.70 9.80 9.64
N MET A 117 -26.33 11.04 9.36
CA MET A 117 -25.85 11.43 8.04
C MET A 117 -24.43 10.91 7.79
N GLU A 118 -23.55 11.01 8.77
CA GLU A 118 -22.22 10.41 8.74
C GLU A 118 -22.29 8.90 8.53
N GLN A 119 -23.10 8.18 9.31
CA GLN A 119 -23.29 6.73 9.14
C GLN A 119 -23.81 6.36 7.75
N HIS A 120 -24.68 7.19 7.17
CA HIS A 120 -25.19 6.95 5.81
C HIS A 120 -24.09 7.15 4.76
N VAL A 121 -23.28 8.21 4.90
CA VAL A 121 -22.12 8.46 4.04
C VAL A 121 -21.09 7.34 4.18
N GLU A 122 -20.72 6.94 5.39
CA GLU A 122 -19.79 5.84 5.64
C GLU A 122 -20.26 4.53 5.01
N LYS A 123 -21.54 4.15 5.18
CA LYS A 123 -22.11 2.95 4.55
C LYS A 123 -22.05 3.04 3.03
N ARG A 124 -22.38 4.20 2.45
CA ARG A 124 -22.32 4.41 1.01
C ARG A 124 -20.89 4.30 0.49
N GLU A 125 -19.94 4.94 1.15
CA GLU A 125 -18.53 4.89 0.76
C GLU A 125 -17.93 3.49 0.95
N ALA A 126 -18.34 2.74 1.99
CA ALA A 126 -17.93 1.36 2.17
C ALA A 126 -18.38 0.45 1.01
N ILE A 127 -19.64 0.59 0.55
CA ILE A 127 -20.16 -0.15 -0.61
C ILE A 127 -19.39 0.21 -1.88
N ILE A 128 -19.15 1.51 -2.11
CA ILE A 128 -18.41 1.98 -3.29
C ILE A 128 -16.96 1.47 -3.25
N SER A 129 -16.32 1.50 -2.07
CA SER A 129 -14.96 1.01 -1.87
C SER A 129 -14.85 -0.48 -2.14
N ASP A 130 -15.77 -1.30 -1.60
CA ASP A 130 -15.82 -2.75 -1.86
C ASP A 130 -16.01 -3.06 -3.36
N LEU A 131 -16.89 -2.34 -4.04
CA LEU A 131 -17.09 -2.49 -5.48
C LEU A 131 -15.83 -2.11 -6.28
N LYS A 132 -15.18 -1.01 -5.92
CA LYS A 132 -13.92 -0.58 -6.56
C LYS A 132 -12.81 -1.60 -6.37
N GLU A 133 -12.68 -2.17 -5.17
CA GLU A 133 -11.65 -3.18 -4.90
C GLU A 133 -11.92 -4.47 -5.69
N LYS A 134 -13.18 -4.93 -5.75
CA LYS A 134 -13.58 -6.08 -6.58
C LYS A 134 -13.26 -5.86 -8.06
N LEU A 135 -13.56 -4.68 -8.60
CA LEU A 135 -13.24 -4.32 -9.99
C LEU A 135 -11.72 -4.27 -10.23
N LYS A 136 -10.96 -3.76 -9.26
CA LYS A 136 -9.50 -3.70 -9.34
C LYS A 136 -8.88 -5.09 -9.35
N ILE A 137 -9.33 -6.00 -8.47
CA ILE A 137 -8.88 -7.40 -8.44
C ILE A 137 -9.21 -8.07 -9.77
N HIS A 138 -10.43 -7.92 -10.28
CA HIS A 138 -10.83 -8.51 -11.56
C HIS A 138 -9.97 -8.00 -12.73
N SER A 139 -9.68 -6.69 -12.77
CA SER A 139 -8.78 -6.11 -13.76
C SER A 139 -7.36 -6.69 -13.70
N GLN A 140 -6.83 -6.90 -12.49
CA GLN A 140 -5.53 -7.54 -12.30
C GLN A 140 -5.52 -9.01 -12.74
N GLU A 141 -6.59 -9.76 -12.50
CA GLU A 141 -6.74 -11.14 -12.97
C GLU A 141 -6.80 -11.23 -14.50
N ILE A 142 -7.51 -10.30 -15.15
CA ILE A 142 -7.54 -10.19 -16.61
C ILE A 142 -6.14 -9.93 -17.15
N GLU A 143 -5.41 -8.96 -16.57
CA GLU A 143 -4.06 -8.62 -17.04
C GLU A 143 -3.10 -9.81 -16.86
N LYS A 144 -3.14 -10.48 -15.70
CA LYS A 144 -2.36 -11.70 -15.45
C LYS A 144 -2.66 -12.80 -16.47
N THR A 145 -3.93 -13.01 -16.80
CA THR A 145 -4.34 -14.00 -17.80
C THR A 145 -3.82 -13.62 -19.19
N ARG A 146 -3.87 -12.33 -19.54
CA ARG A 146 -3.34 -11.80 -20.81
C ARG A 146 -1.83 -12.05 -20.91
N GLU A 147 -1.08 -11.70 -19.87
CA GLU A 147 0.37 -11.90 -19.82
C GLU A 147 0.75 -13.39 -19.92
N GLN A 148 0.01 -14.27 -19.23
CA GLN A 148 0.21 -15.72 -19.33
C GLN A 148 -0.02 -16.24 -20.74
N LEU A 149 -1.09 -15.81 -21.41
CA LEU A 149 -1.39 -16.20 -22.79
C LEU A 149 -0.33 -15.69 -23.77
N GLU A 150 0.12 -14.44 -23.62
CA GLU A 150 1.19 -13.89 -24.47
C GLU A 150 2.52 -14.61 -24.24
N HIS A 151 2.86 -14.94 -23.01
CA HIS A 151 4.05 -15.74 -22.69
C HIS A 151 3.96 -17.13 -23.32
N GLN A 152 2.81 -17.81 -23.20
CA GLN A 152 2.59 -19.12 -23.80
C GLN A 152 2.76 -19.07 -25.33
N LYS A 153 2.12 -18.09 -26.00
CA LYS A 153 2.28 -17.90 -27.45
C LYS A 153 3.73 -17.67 -27.85
N TYR A 154 4.47 -16.90 -27.08
CA TYR A 154 5.89 -16.64 -27.33
C TYR A 154 6.73 -17.92 -27.22
N VAL A 155 6.52 -18.71 -26.16
CA VAL A 155 7.20 -20.00 -25.97
C VAL A 155 6.86 -20.97 -27.10
N GLU A 156 5.58 -21.09 -27.47
CA GLU A 156 5.14 -21.95 -28.58
C GLU A 156 5.75 -21.52 -29.91
N LYS A 157 5.86 -20.20 -30.17
CA LYS A 157 6.53 -19.66 -31.35
C LYS A 157 8.00 -20.09 -31.42
N ILE A 158 8.75 -19.93 -30.32
CA ILE A 158 10.15 -20.37 -30.26
C ILE A 158 10.27 -21.88 -30.52
N ALA A 159 9.43 -22.69 -29.88
CA ALA A 159 9.46 -24.14 -30.04
C ALA A 159 9.20 -24.55 -31.50
N ILE A 160 8.28 -23.86 -32.20
CA ILE A 160 8.02 -24.07 -33.63
C ILE A 160 9.24 -23.69 -34.47
N GLU A 161 9.84 -22.53 -34.22
CA GLU A 161 11.04 -22.06 -34.94
C GLU A 161 12.23 -23.02 -34.77
N GLU A 162 12.48 -23.51 -33.55
CA GLU A 162 13.52 -24.49 -33.27
C GLU A 162 13.27 -25.83 -33.96
N LYS A 163 12.02 -26.29 -33.99
CA LYS A 163 11.64 -27.54 -34.68
C LYS A 163 11.82 -27.41 -36.19
N LEU A 164 11.45 -26.28 -36.77
CA LEU A 164 11.66 -26.00 -38.20
C LEU A 164 13.15 -25.93 -38.54
N LYS A 165 13.96 -25.26 -37.71
CA LYS A 165 15.41 -25.19 -37.88
C LYS A 165 16.05 -26.58 -37.81
N SER A 166 15.66 -27.38 -36.84
CA SER A 166 16.16 -28.76 -36.67
C SER A 166 15.78 -29.64 -37.86
N ALA A 167 14.53 -29.55 -38.33
CA ALA A 167 14.08 -30.26 -39.52
C ALA A 167 14.86 -29.83 -40.78
N GLN A 168 15.14 -28.54 -40.92
CA GLN A 168 15.95 -28.01 -42.02
C GLN A 168 17.38 -28.59 -41.98
N THR A 169 18.05 -28.52 -40.83
CA THR A 169 19.40 -29.09 -40.66
C THR A 169 19.42 -30.58 -40.99
N LEU A 170 18.43 -31.36 -40.53
CA LEU A 170 18.35 -32.79 -40.82
C LEU A 170 18.17 -33.07 -42.32
N ARG A 171 17.35 -32.28 -43.03
CA ARG A 171 17.21 -32.38 -44.50
C ARG A 171 18.53 -32.08 -45.20
N ASP A 172 19.20 -31.00 -44.82
CA ASP A 172 20.46 -30.58 -45.43
C ASP A 172 21.56 -31.62 -45.21
N GLU A 173 21.65 -32.18 -44.00
CA GLU A 173 22.57 -33.27 -43.68
C GLU A 173 22.29 -34.55 -44.49
N ASN A 174 21.01 -34.91 -44.67
CA ASN A 174 20.63 -36.07 -45.45
C ASN A 174 21.02 -35.91 -46.93
N ILE A 175 20.69 -34.75 -47.51
CA ILE A 175 21.07 -34.40 -48.89
C ILE A 175 22.60 -34.41 -49.03
N LYS A 176 23.33 -33.80 -48.09
CA LYS A 176 24.80 -33.79 -48.10
C LYS A 176 25.37 -35.20 -48.08
N LYS A 177 24.86 -36.09 -47.23
CA LYS A 177 25.29 -37.51 -47.17
C LYS A 177 25.02 -38.24 -48.49
N MET A 178 23.88 -37.99 -49.14
CA MET A 178 23.56 -38.58 -50.44
C MET A 178 24.50 -38.08 -51.54
N LEU A 179 24.77 -36.77 -51.58
CA LEU A 179 25.71 -36.17 -52.55
C LEU A 179 27.13 -36.68 -52.35
N GLU A 180 27.60 -36.84 -51.11
CA GLU A 180 28.93 -37.36 -50.83
C GLU A 180 29.07 -38.82 -51.30
N ARG A 181 28.06 -39.67 -51.07
CA ARG A 181 28.05 -41.06 -51.59
C ARG A 181 28.10 -41.12 -53.11
N LEU A 182 27.37 -40.24 -53.80
CA LEU A 182 27.39 -40.17 -55.25
C LEU A 182 28.76 -39.69 -55.76
N LYS A 183 29.34 -38.69 -55.10
CA LYS A 183 30.68 -38.18 -55.41
C LYS A 183 31.73 -39.27 -55.23
N GLU A 184 31.74 -39.95 -54.08
CA GLU A 184 32.66 -41.04 -53.75
C GLU A 184 32.58 -42.18 -54.80
N HIS A 185 31.37 -42.57 -55.20
CA HIS A 185 31.19 -43.54 -56.27
C HIS A 185 31.78 -43.05 -57.60
N ASN A 186 31.48 -41.81 -57.99
CA ASN A 186 31.90 -41.26 -59.28
C ASN A 186 33.40 -40.94 -59.35
N THR A 187 34.05 -40.68 -58.24
CA THR A 187 35.48 -40.37 -58.20
C THR A 187 36.30 -41.60 -57.85
N ILE A 188 36.09 -42.18 -56.67
CA ILE A 188 36.95 -43.22 -56.11
C ILE A 188 36.70 -44.54 -56.83
N LYS A 189 35.45 -45.03 -56.82
CA LYS A 189 35.14 -46.35 -57.40
C LYS A 189 35.37 -46.40 -58.91
N ILE A 190 35.01 -45.34 -59.62
CA ILE A 190 35.30 -45.26 -61.07
C ILE A 190 36.81 -45.22 -61.33
N ALA A 191 37.60 -44.47 -60.54
CA ALA A 191 39.05 -44.46 -60.69
C ALA A 191 39.69 -45.82 -60.38
N GLU A 192 39.21 -46.52 -59.35
CA GLU A 192 39.62 -47.89 -59.02
C GLU A 192 39.36 -48.86 -60.18
N ILE A 193 38.15 -48.82 -60.76
CA ILE A 193 37.80 -49.66 -61.93
C ILE A 193 38.70 -49.34 -63.12
N LYS A 194 38.92 -48.05 -63.42
CA LYS A 194 39.82 -47.62 -64.51
C LYS A 194 41.24 -48.13 -64.30
N ASN A 195 41.80 -47.93 -63.10
CA ASN A 195 43.13 -48.43 -62.75
C ASN A 195 43.22 -49.96 -62.89
N GLN A 196 42.18 -50.70 -62.49
CA GLN A 196 42.15 -52.15 -62.63
C GLN A 196 42.12 -52.58 -64.09
N ILE A 197 41.36 -51.89 -64.95
CA ILE A 197 41.34 -52.12 -66.39
C ILE A 197 42.73 -51.85 -66.99
N ASP A 198 43.35 -50.71 -66.66
CA ASP A 198 44.67 -50.33 -67.16
C ASP A 198 45.75 -51.35 -66.75
N GLN A 199 45.72 -51.84 -65.51
CA GLN A 199 46.61 -52.91 -65.04
C GLN A 199 46.42 -54.21 -65.81
N LEU A 200 45.18 -54.63 -66.04
CA LEU A 200 44.87 -55.84 -66.82
C LEU A 200 45.30 -55.71 -68.28
N GLU A 201 45.15 -54.53 -68.88
CA GLU A 201 45.64 -54.27 -70.24
C GLU A 201 47.17 -54.30 -70.30
N SER A 202 47.85 -53.69 -69.33
CA SER A 202 49.31 -53.72 -69.22
C SER A 202 49.84 -55.15 -69.09
N GLN A 203 49.24 -55.97 -68.23
CA GLN A 203 49.59 -57.39 -68.08
C GLN A 203 49.42 -58.17 -69.40
N LYS A 204 48.32 -57.94 -70.14
CA LYS A 204 48.11 -58.59 -71.45
C LYS A 204 49.14 -58.17 -72.48
N ILE A 205 49.57 -56.91 -72.48
CA ILE A 205 50.62 -56.41 -73.37
C ILE A 205 51.96 -57.06 -73.00
N GLU A 206 52.29 -57.11 -71.72
CA GLU A 206 53.52 -57.73 -71.22
C GLU A 206 53.57 -59.23 -71.54
N GLU A 207 52.46 -59.95 -71.36
CA GLU A 207 52.36 -61.37 -71.73
C GLU A 207 52.56 -61.59 -73.24
N LYS A 208 51.93 -60.75 -74.09
CA LYS A 208 52.16 -60.78 -75.55
C LYS A 208 53.61 -60.48 -75.91
N ALA A 209 54.23 -59.49 -75.26
CA ALA A 209 55.64 -59.16 -75.47
C ALA A 209 56.54 -60.35 -75.10
N ARG A 210 56.30 -61.00 -73.96
CA ARG A 210 57.03 -62.20 -73.51
C ARG A 210 56.88 -63.37 -74.47
N ILE A 211 55.69 -63.56 -75.05
CA ILE A 211 55.46 -64.59 -76.08
C ILE A 211 56.29 -64.29 -77.34
N ILE A 212 56.34 -63.02 -77.78
CA ILE A 212 57.12 -62.60 -78.95
C ILE A 212 58.62 -62.78 -78.67
N GLU A 213 59.10 -62.36 -77.51
CA GLU A 213 60.49 -62.49 -77.09
C GLU A 213 60.92 -63.97 -77.08
N ASN A 214 60.12 -64.85 -76.48
CA ASN A 214 60.40 -66.30 -76.49
C ASN A 214 60.47 -66.88 -77.91
N LYS A 215 59.59 -66.41 -78.83
CA LYS A 215 59.63 -66.83 -80.24
C LYS A 215 60.90 -66.35 -80.93
N LEU A 216 61.30 -65.09 -80.72
CA LEU A 216 62.52 -64.51 -81.28
C LEU A 216 63.76 -65.24 -80.75
N TYR A 217 63.82 -65.48 -79.45
CA TYR A 217 64.90 -66.23 -78.80
C TYR A 217 65.03 -67.65 -79.37
N THR A 218 63.90 -68.35 -79.53
CA THR A 218 63.89 -69.69 -80.14
C THR A 218 64.37 -69.64 -81.60
N ALA A 219 63.95 -68.63 -82.37
CA ALA A 219 64.38 -68.43 -83.75
C ALA A 219 65.89 -68.13 -83.83
N GLU A 220 66.42 -67.33 -82.90
CA GLU A 220 67.84 -67.02 -82.79
C GLU A 220 68.67 -68.27 -82.43
N GLN A 221 68.24 -69.05 -81.44
CA GLN A 221 68.89 -70.33 -81.11
C GLN A 221 68.93 -71.28 -82.32
N ASN A 222 67.85 -71.34 -83.11
CA ASN A 222 67.80 -72.17 -84.31
C ASN A 222 68.74 -71.64 -85.41
N ARG A 223 68.83 -70.32 -85.59
CA ARG A 223 69.78 -69.69 -86.51
C ARG A 223 71.22 -69.96 -86.09
N GLU A 224 71.53 -69.86 -84.80
CA GLU A 224 72.84 -70.16 -84.22
C GLU A 224 73.23 -71.62 -84.49
N LYS A 225 72.32 -72.57 -84.26
CA LYS A 225 72.54 -73.99 -84.59
C LYS A 225 72.85 -74.20 -86.07
N GLU A 226 72.17 -73.52 -86.97
CA GLU A 226 72.45 -73.61 -88.42
C GLU A 226 73.80 -72.98 -88.80
N ILE A 227 74.17 -71.85 -88.18
CA ILE A 227 75.49 -71.24 -88.35
C ILE A 227 76.57 -72.20 -87.85
N GLN A 228 76.40 -72.80 -86.66
CA GLN A 228 77.33 -73.77 -86.10
C GLN A 228 77.51 -74.98 -87.02
N LYS A 229 76.42 -75.53 -87.58
CA LYS A 229 76.49 -76.59 -88.60
C LYS A 229 77.29 -76.17 -89.84
N LYS A 230 77.16 -74.92 -90.28
CA LYS A 230 77.94 -74.39 -91.42
C LYS A 230 79.42 -74.23 -91.05
N ILE A 231 79.73 -73.68 -89.88
CA ILE A 231 81.11 -73.56 -89.36
C ILE A 231 81.76 -74.95 -89.25
N GLU A 232 81.06 -75.94 -88.70
CA GLU A 232 81.57 -77.31 -88.62
C GLU A 232 81.87 -77.93 -89.99
N LYS A 233 81.02 -77.66 -91.00
CA LYS A 233 81.29 -78.07 -92.38
C LYS A 233 82.55 -77.40 -92.92
N VAL A 234 82.72 -76.10 -92.69
CA VAL A 234 83.94 -75.35 -93.07
C VAL A 234 85.16 -75.94 -92.38
N HIS A 235 85.13 -76.14 -91.05
CA HIS A 235 86.23 -76.77 -90.31
C HIS A 235 86.54 -78.21 -90.78
N LYS A 236 85.55 -78.98 -91.23
CA LYS A 236 85.78 -80.30 -91.84
C LYS A 236 86.49 -80.17 -93.19
N LEU A 237 86.10 -79.20 -94.01
CA LEU A 237 86.76 -78.92 -95.28
C LEU A 237 88.20 -78.41 -95.07
N GLU A 238 88.43 -77.54 -94.09
CA GLU A 238 89.78 -77.09 -93.69
C GLU A 238 90.63 -78.25 -93.21
N ARG A 239 90.13 -79.12 -92.32
CA ARG A 239 90.85 -80.33 -91.90
C ARG A 239 91.21 -81.22 -93.08
N ARG A 240 90.30 -81.39 -94.04
CA ARG A 240 90.57 -82.16 -95.26
C ARG A 240 91.62 -81.48 -96.13
N ALA A 241 91.58 -80.16 -96.27
CA ALA A 241 92.59 -79.39 -96.99
C ALA A 241 93.96 -79.47 -96.30
N GLU A 242 94.01 -79.41 -94.97
CA GLU A 242 95.22 -79.61 -94.15
C GLU A 242 95.79 -81.01 -94.34
N MET A 243 94.94 -82.04 -94.33
CA MET A 243 95.34 -83.43 -94.58
C MET A 243 95.91 -83.60 -96.00
N VAL A 244 95.32 -82.94 -97.00
CA VAL A 244 95.88 -82.92 -98.36
C VAL A 244 97.21 -82.18 -98.41
N ARG A 245 97.38 -81.07 -97.67
CA ARG A 245 98.68 -80.37 -97.54
C ARG A 245 99.74 -81.26 -96.88
N GLN A 246 99.38 -81.98 -95.82
CA GLN A 246 100.26 -82.95 -95.15
C GLN A 246 100.61 -84.12 -96.06
N ASN A 247 99.65 -84.69 -96.78
CA ASN A 247 99.88 -85.76 -97.76
C ASN A 247 100.75 -85.27 -98.94
N LYS A 248 100.57 -84.02 -99.39
CA LYS A 248 101.42 -83.39 -100.40
C LYS A 248 102.86 -83.19 -99.89
N ALA A 249 103.02 -82.77 -98.64
CA ALA A 249 104.32 -82.66 -98.00
C ALA A 249 105.00 -84.05 -97.85
N ALA A 250 104.24 -85.08 -97.47
CA ALA A 250 104.73 -86.46 -97.37
C ALA A 250 105.12 -87.06 -98.74
N LEU A 251 104.38 -86.78 -99.81
CA LEU A 251 104.72 -87.17 -101.19
C LEU A 251 105.97 -86.47 -101.73
N CYS A 252 106.28 -85.25 -101.27
CA CYS A 252 107.56 -84.59 -101.57
C CYS A 252 108.74 -85.22 -100.82
N GLU A 253 108.49 -85.87 -99.67
CA GLU A 253 109.49 -86.66 -98.94
C GLU A 253 109.65 -88.07 -99.54
N GLU A 254 108.60 -88.72 -100.05
CA GLU A 254 108.67 -90.05 -100.71
C GLU A 254 109.27 -90.05 -102.13
N ASN A 255 109.16 -88.95 -102.90
CA ASN A 255 109.71 -88.89 -104.27
C ASN A 255 111.24 -88.70 -104.35
N LYS A 256 111.96 -88.84 -103.23
CA LYS A 256 113.43 -89.01 -103.20
C LYS A 256 113.87 -90.49 -103.07
N GLY A 257 112.94 -91.45 -102.97
CA GLY A 257 113.24 -92.81 -102.50
C GLY A 257 113.40 -93.95 -103.51
N THR A 258 112.89 -93.86 -104.75
CA THR A 258 112.88 -95.04 -105.65
C THR A 258 113.20 -94.71 -107.10
N ALA A 259 114.50 -94.57 -107.36
CA ALA A 259 115.12 -95.08 -108.58
C ALA A 259 115.79 -96.43 -108.25
N ILE A 260 115.80 -97.34 -109.23
CA ILE A 260 116.67 -98.52 -109.43
C ILE A 260 115.94 -99.87 -109.53
N ALA A 261 116.03 -100.40 -110.77
CA ALA A 261 116.10 -101.79 -111.24
C ALA A 261 114.82 -102.65 -111.34
N SER A 262 114.44 -102.97 -112.60
CA SER A 262 114.75 -104.28 -113.22
C SER A 262 114.40 -104.30 -114.71
N SER A 263 115.26 -104.96 -115.50
CA SER A 263 115.25 -105.20 -116.94
C SER A 263 114.43 -106.43 -117.35
N GLY A 264 113.91 -106.41 -118.59
CA GLY A 264 113.27 -107.53 -119.30
C GLY A 264 112.50 -107.04 -120.51
#